data_AF-R6DP95-F1
#
_entry.id   AF-R6DP95-F1
#
_cell.length_a   1.000
_cell.length_b   1.000
_cell.length_c   1.000
_cell.angle_alpha   90.00
_cell.angle_beta   90.00
_cell.angle_gamma   90.00
#
_symmetry.space_group_name_H-M   'P 1'
#
loop_
_entity.id
_entity.type
_entity.pdbx_description
1 polymer ?
#
loop_
_entity_poly.entity_id
_entity_poly.type
_entity_poly.pdbx_seq_one_letter_code
_entity_poly.pdbx_strand_id
1 'polypeptide(L)' 'MTIEEELKIRWSYGYDEGAAHEKREIAKNLKQAGIPIEVIAENTGLSCEEVERL' A
#
# COMPACT_ATOMS: atom_id res chain seq x y z
N MET A 1 -27.22 13.72 -0.53
CA MET A 1 -26.00 13.34 0.20
C MET A 1 -25.83 14.32 1.32
N THR A 2 -25.67 13.85 2.55
CA THR A 2 -25.46 14.65 3.74
C THR A 2 -23.97 15.01 3.87
N ILE A 3 -23.66 16.08 4.60
CA ILE A 3 -22.27 16.50 4.86
C ILE A 3 -21.47 15.39 5.56
N GLU A 4 -22.13 14.59 6.40
CA GLU A 4 -21.53 13.45 7.10
C GLU A 4 -21.11 12.33 6.14
N GLU A 5 -21.93 12.05 5.12
CA GLU A 5 -21.60 11.08 4.07
C GLU A 5 -20.40 11.53 3.24
N GLU A 6 -20.32 12.81 2.86
CA GLU A 6 -19.18 13.33 2.10
C GLU A 6 -17.87 13.33 2.90
N LEU A 7 -17.91 13.67 4.18
CA LEU A 7 -16.74 13.62 5.06
C LEU A 7 -16.24 12.18 5.26
N LYS A 8 -17.14 11.21 5.40
CA LYS A 8 -16.80 9.80 5.54
C LYS A 8 -16.12 9.25 4.28
N ILE A 9 -16.62 9.62 3.11
CA ILE A 9 -16.04 9.26 1.82
C ILE A 9 -14.63 9.87 1.69
N ARG A 10 -14.48 11.17 1.98
CA ARG A 10 -13.18 11.86 1.88
C ARG A 10 -12.14 11.31 2.86
N TRP A 11 -12.56 10.93 4.07
CA TRP A 11 -11.67 10.34 5.06
C TRP A 11 -11.22 8.93 4.66
N SER A 12 -12.11 8.11 4.10
CA SER A 12 -11.76 6.79 3.56
C SER A 12 -10.71 6.91 2.46
N TYR A 13 -10.90 7.81 1.48
CA TYR A 13 -9.94 8.00 0.40
C TYR A 13 -8.55 8.38 0.90
N GLY A 14 -8.44 9.33 1.85
CA GLY A 14 -7.14 9.72 2.39
C GLY A 14 -6.46 8.60 3.18
N TYR A 15 -7.23 7.78 3.90
CA TYR A 15 -6.70 6.62 4.62
C TYR A 15 -6.22 5.53 3.66
N ASP A 16 -7.00 5.22 2.62
CA ASP A 16 -6.67 4.21 1.63
C ASP A 16 -5.44 4.60 0.80
N GLU A 17 -5.31 5.88 0.42
CA GLU A 17 -4.10 6.41 -0.23
C GLU A 17 -2.87 6.31 0.68
N GLY A 18 -3.01 6.67 1.96
CA GLY A 18 -1.94 6.56 2.95
C GLY A 18 -1.47 5.12 3.14
N ALA A 19 -2.41 4.19 3.33
CA ALA A 19 -2.12 2.77 3.50
C ALA A 19 -1.47 2.16 2.24
N ALA A 20 -1.89 2.56 1.04
CA ALA A 20 -1.28 2.13 -0.21
C ALA A 20 0.13 2.71 -0.42
N HIS A 21 0.39 3.92 0.08
CA HIS A 21 1.73 4.50 0.07
C HIS A 21 2.67 3.78 1.05
N GLU A 22 2.22 3.55 2.29
CA GLU A 22 3.01 2.88 3.32
C GLU A 22 3.43 1.46 2.90
N LYS A 23 2.50 0.66 2.35
CA LYS A 23 2.79 -0.68 1.83
C LYS A 23 3.86 -0.67 0.74
N ARG A 24 3.82 0.31 -0.17
CA ARG A 24 4.80 0.45 -1.25
C ARG A 24 6.18 0.86 -0.74
N GLU A 25 6.24 1.74 0.25
CA GLU A 25 7.52 2.13 0.86
C GLU A 25 8.14 0.98 1.67
N ILE A 26 7.33 0.20 2.40
CA ILE A 26 7.79 -1.02 3.07
C ILE A 26 8.35 -2.01 2.04
N ALA A 27 7.62 -2.26 0.94
CA ALA A 27 8.08 -3.15 -0.11
C ALA A 27 9.41 -2.71 -0.75
N LYS A 28 9.58 -1.41 -1.02
CA LYS A 28 10.86 -0.86 -1.52
C LYS A 28 12.01 -1.09 -0.54
N ASN A 29 11.80 -0.82 0.75
CA ASN A 29 12.82 -1.00 1.77
C ASN A 29 13.24 -2.49 1.89
N LEU A 30 12.27 -3.40 1.86
CA LEU A 30 12.55 -4.84 1.90
C LEU A 30 13.28 -5.32 0.64
N LYS A 31 12.91 -4.79 -0.54
CA LYS A 31 13.60 -5.08 -1.81
C LYS A 31 15.05 -4.59 -1.78
N GLN A 32 15.28 -3.38 -1.27
CA GLN A 32 16.64 -2.84 -1.07
C GLN A 32 17.45 -3.66 -0.07
N ALA A 33 16.81 -4.24 0.94
CA ALA A 33 17.45 -5.16 1.89
C ALA A 33 17.77 -6.55 1.30
N GLY A 34 17.41 -6.82 0.03
CA GLY A 34 17.66 -8.09 -0.64
C GLY A 34 16.69 -9.21 -0.26
N ILE A 35 15.55 -8.88 0.31
CA ILE A 35 14.50 -9.85 0.66
C ILE A 35 13.87 -10.40 -0.64
N PRO A 36 13.60 -11.72 -0.74
CA PRO A 36 12.93 -12.29 -1.90
C PRO A 36 11.56 -11.66 -2.17
N ILE A 37 11.23 -11.47 -3.46
CA ILE A 37 9.98 -10.84 -3.91
C ILE A 37 8.75 -11.53 -3.34
N GLU A 38 8.75 -12.86 -3.26
CA GLU A 38 7.65 -13.67 -2.71
C GLU A 38 7.37 -13.32 -1.25
N VAL A 39 8.42 -13.15 -0.45
CA VAL A 39 8.31 -12.78 0.97
C VAL A 39 7.81 -11.34 1.10
N ILE A 40 8.23 -10.43 0.23
CA ILE A 40 7.74 -9.05 0.23
C ILE A 40 6.26 -9.00 -0.13
N ALA A 41 5.85 -9.74 -1.16
CA ALA A 41 4.46 -9.85 -1.59
C ALA A 41 3.57 -10.36 -0.45
N GLU A 42 3.99 -11.42 0.25
CA GLU A 42 3.28 -11.98 1.40
C GLU A 42 3.14 -10.97 2.55
N ASN A 43 4.19 -10.21 2.86
CA ASN A 43 4.20 -9.30 4.00
C ASN A 43 3.52 -7.94 3.73
N THR A 44 3.47 -7.51 2.47
CA THR A 44 2.89 -6.20 2.09
C THR A 44 1.50 -6.31 1.47
N GLY A 45 1.10 -7.53 1.09
CA GLY A 45 -0.15 -7.79 0.38
C GLY A 45 -0.14 -7.27 -1.06
N LEU A 46 1.04 -6.96 -1.61
CA LEU A 46 1.24 -6.62 -3.01
C LEU A 46 1.45 -7.89 -3.84
N SER A 47 1.14 -7.84 -5.12
CA SER A 47 1.52 -8.91 -6.06
C SER A 47 3.03 -8.91 -6.33
N CYS A 48 3.58 -10.06 -6.71
CA CYS A 48 4.99 -10.16 -7.10
C CYS A 48 5.33 -9.18 -8.24
N GLU A 49 4.42 -8.98 -9.20
CA GLU A 49 4.61 -8.03 -10.31
C GLU A 49 4.63 -6.57 -9.85
N GLU A 50 3.83 -6.22 -8.83
CA GLU A 50 3.88 -4.88 -8.23
C GLU A 50 5.22 -4.66 -7.54
N VAL A 51 5.68 -5.64 -6.76
CA VAL A 51 6.99 -5.58 -6.08
C VAL A 51 8.16 -5.53 -7.06
N GLU A 52 8.07 -6.24 -8.20
CA GLU A 52 9.09 -6.21 -9.25
C GLU A 52 9.19 -4.82 -9.90
N ARG A 53 8.05 -4.12 -10.05
CA ARG A 53 7.94 -2.78 -10.62
C ARG A 53 8.27 -1.62 -9.64
N LEU A 54 8.39 -1.89 -8.33
CA LEU A 54 8.79 -0.92 -7.30
C LEU A 54 10.29 -0.60 -7.31
#